data_AF-A0A356QNE9-F1
#
_entry.id   AF-A0A356QNE9-F1
#
_cell.length_a   1.000
_cell.length_b   1.000
_cell.length_c   1.000
_cell.angle_alpha   90.00
_cell.angle_beta   90.00
_cell.angle_gamma   90.00
#
_symmetry.space_group_name_H-M   'P 1'
#
loop_
_entity.id
_entity.type
_entity.pdbx_description
1 polymer ?
#
loop_
_entity_poly.entity_id
_entity_poly.type
_entity_poly.pdbx_seq_one_letter_code
_entity_poly.pdbx_strand_id
1 'polypeptide(L)'
;MRQNARVLLAAADTSFMPLMTVFEKAESVTVVDAQNTLADRTPLGNTNLLDVLRSALESLATESGPAAILYIGDGPGLTGILPEDFALTVAALRESRVSFSAVTIGTKVNWPCLAALAAETGGNVVQPSATLTASQAGESLAPRMVAPILWPDDQTLSITSSANDATVAMLPFRMPPLRHDRESFVLLLGPLNKSVLEIATEMTPLSDHPDAWSNVNLRFEIPEQQPSSDNAFLEQLARNAFDTGGIFLPLLGRDGFDIARSAIRSEAASLAQFSRQAEATGAHDAASRLAAASLRRDPDNTDAAIVQAAVMQSKESAKSAQIVPVADEADASAVEARTPSTLEQTKPKTLPQPADNGFTGLEGPQEELQEIQDRRKIRGQILERETAVGLRDARHLMGTDPESARIELKNLQLRVRNSADIEDALRGRLNRQIEISLRESIVRSREKIERDISKERAEAISRERARVAGEIQRREDKFSQLSKRYRALVEEGIRVGYQQPTRSFTEAERDVSVEMALDTGELYANQGMPVTARTLARQAPLVAGILDYHTKNTRFRREMQRGFMDSLQLADITAIPYPDEPPIIYPAPDRWEKISELREKYKSVDLGGTSETEAKIYKAL
;
A
#
# COMPACT_ATOMS: atom_id res chain seq x y z
N MET A 1 -21.20 0.42 24.07
CA MET A 1 -21.65 -0.55 23.05
C MET A 1 -23.14 -0.84 23.25
N ARG A 2 -23.89 -1.29 22.23
CA ARG A 2 -25.28 -1.75 22.40
C ARG A 2 -25.33 -2.91 23.41
N GLN A 3 -26.36 -3.00 24.25
CA GLN A 3 -26.47 -4.02 25.33
C GLN A 3 -26.35 -5.49 24.85
N ASN A 4 -26.64 -5.75 23.57
CA ASN A 4 -26.56 -7.09 22.95
C ASN A 4 -25.41 -7.22 21.93
N ALA A 5 -24.45 -6.29 21.90
CA ALA A 5 -23.30 -6.40 21.01
C ALA A 5 -22.43 -7.60 21.41
N ARG A 6 -22.09 -8.42 20.41
CA ARG A 6 -21.13 -9.51 20.56
C ARG A 6 -19.85 -9.20 19.81
N VAL A 7 -18.72 -9.65 20.33
CA VAL A 7 -17.38 -9.40 19.80
C VAL A 7 -16.60 -10.69 19.68
N LEU A 8 -15.73 -10.73 18.68
CA LEU A 8 -14.70 -11.75 18.51
C LEU A 8 -13.37 -11.01 18.37
N LEU A 9 -12.39 -11.40 19.20
CA LEU A 9 -11.05 -10.85 19.15
C LEU A 9 -10.14 -11.77 18.33
N ALA A 10 -9.37 -11.18 17.43
CA ALA A 10 -8.41 -11.88 16.60
C ALA A 10 -7.09 -11.09 16.52
N ALA A 11 -5.98 -11.80 16.37
CA ALA A 11 -4.73 -11.21 15.96
C ALA A 11 -4.70 -11.06 14.42
N ALA A 12 -4.27 -9.90 13.95
CA ALA A 12 -4.16 -9.55 12.54
C ALA A 12 -2.69 -9.39 12.17
N ASP A 13 -2.08 -10.49 11.72
CA ASP A 13 -0.69 -10.51 11.23
C ASP A 13 -0.72 -10.68 9.69
N THR A 14 0.16 -11.49 9.12
CA THR A 14 0.04 -11.99 7.73
C THR A 14 -1.19 -12.88 7.50
N SER A 15 -1.85 -13.33 8.58
CA SER A 15 -3.04 -14.15 8.58
C SER A 15 -3.99 -13.73 9.69
N PHE A 16 -5.27 -14.09 9.54
CA PHE A 16 -6.28 -13.90 10.56
C PHE A 16 -6.21 -15.05 11.57
N MET A 17 -5.90 -14.73 12.83
CA MET A 17 -5.83 -15.72 13.91
C MET A 17 -6.87 -15.40 14.99
N PRO A 18 -8.05 -16.04 14.97
CA PRO A 18 -9.05 -15.83 16.01
C PRO A 18 -8.52 -16.32 17.37
N LEU A 19 -8.68 -15.48 18.39
CA LEU A 19 -8.31 -15.80 19.77
C LEU A 19 -9.52 -16.31 20.57
N MET A 20 -10.68 -16.32 19.93
CA MET A 20 -11.96 -16.78 20.46
C MET A 20 -12.61 -17.69 19.43
N THR A 21 -13.39 -18.67 19.88
CA THR A 21 -14.08 -19.62 18.99
C THR A 21 -15.43 -19.13 18.51
N VAL A 22 -16.09 -18.26 19.29
CA VAL A 22 -17.44 -17.73 19.03
C VAL A 22 -17.53 -16.26 19.45
N PHE A 23 -18.49 -15.54 18.88
CA PHE A 23 -18.83 -14.17 19.27
C PHE A 23 -19.50 -14.15 20.64
N GLU A 24 -18.93 -13.39 21.58
CA GLU A 24 -19.39 -13.31 22.98
C GLU A 24 -19.65 -11.88 23.41
N LYS A 25 -20.35 -11.68 24.54
CA LYS A 25 -20.54 -10.34 25.12
C LYS A 25 -19.20 -9.69 25.47
N ALA A 26 -19.09 -8.38 25.29
CA ALA A 26 -17.84 -7.63 25.49
C ALA A 26 -17.23 -7.78 26.91
N GLU A 27 -18.05 -7.99 27.93
CA GLU A 27 -17.62 -8.15 29.34
C GLU A 27 -17.41 -9.61 29.76
N SER A 28 -17.47 -10.56 28.81
CA SER A 28 -17.30 -11.98 29.11
C SER A 28 -15.85 -12.32 29.50
N VAL A 29 -15.69 -13.34 30.34
CA VAL A 29 -14.38 -13.87 30.74
C VAL A 29 -13.57 -14.33 29.51
N THR A 30 -14.23 -14.88 28.50
CA THR A 30 -13.62 -15.28 27.22
C THR A 30 -12.96 -14.12 26.48
N VAL A 31 -13.53 -12.91 26.55
CA VAL A 31 -12.91 -11.72 25.94
C VAL A 31 -11.67 -11.29 26.73
N VAL A 32 -11.72 -11.36 28.06
CA VAL A 32 -10.57 -11.05 28.93
C VAL A 32 -9.43 -12.05 28.69
N ASP A 33 -9.73 -13.34 28.58
CA ASP A 33 -8.74 -14.38 28.27
C ASP A 33 -8.12 -14.18 26.88
N ALA A 34 -8.93 -13.79 25.90
CA ALA A 34 -8.43 -13.45 24.56
C ALA A 34 -7.53 -12.20 24.57
N GLN A 35 -7.85 -11.19 25.39
CA GLN A 35 -7.00 -10.00 25.57
C GLN A 35 -5.65 -10.37 26.21
N ASN A 36 -5.65 -11.23 27.22
CA ASN A 36 -4.42 -11.74 27.84
C ASN A 36 -3.59 -12.53 26.81
N THR A 37 -4.25 -13.40 26.04
CA THR A 37 -3.61 -14.16 24.97
C THR A 37 -2.99 -13.24 23.91
N LEU A 38 -3.67 -12.14 23.56
CA LEU A 38 -3.15 -11.13 22.64
C LEU A 38 -1.93 -10.39 23.23
N ALA A 39 -1.98 -10.02 24.52
CA ALA A 39 -0.87 -9.37 25.21
C ALA A 39 0.38 -10.25 25.28
N ASP A 40 0.20 -11.57 25.34
CA ASP A 40 1.29 -12.55 25.29
C ASP A 40 1.82 -12.81 23.88
N ARG A 41 1.26 -12.24 22.81
CA ARG A 41 1.84 -12.35 21.47
C ARG A 41 3.03 -11.41 21.32
N THR A 42 3.90 -11.72 20.35
CA THR A 42 4.99 -10.82 19.96
C THR A 42 4.50 -10.01 18.76
N PRO A 43 4.36 -8.68 18.88
CA PRO A 43 3.84 -7.86 17.79
C PRO A 43 4.93 -7.68 16.74
N LEU A 44 4.91 -8.53 15.72
CA LEU A 44 5.84 -8.44 14.60
C LEU A 44 5.41 -7.29 13.69
N GLY A 45 4.15 -7.19 13.28
CA GLY A 45 3.65 -5.97 12.62
C GLY A 45 3.91 -5.92 11.12
N ASN A 46 4.17 -7.05 10.47
CA ASN A 46 3.70 -7.19 9.09
C ASN A 46 2.24 -7.64 9.10
N THR A 47 1.43 -6.99 8.27
CA THR A 47 0.00 -7.28 8.17
C THR A 47 -0.39 -7.53 6.72
N ASN A 48 -1.02 -8.67 6.44
CA ASN A 48 -1.70 -8.87 5.16
C ASN A 48 -3.18 -8.47 5.33
N LEU A 49 -3.44 -7.16 5.30
CA LEU A 49 -4.73 -6.60 5.67
C LEU A 49 -5.88 -7.18 4.83
N LEU A 50 -5.69 -7.41 3.54
CA LEU A 50 -6.76 -7.88 2.66
C LEU A 50 -7.18 -9.33 2.99
N ASP A 51 -6.21 -10.22 3.19
CA ASP A 51 -6.51 -11.61 3.55
C ASP A 51 -7.08 -11.72 4.98
N VAL A 52 -6.60 -10.86 5.89
CA VAL A 52 -7.19 -10.73 7.23
C VAL A 52 -8.67 -10.35 7.14
N LEU A 53 -9.02 -9.38 6.29
CA LEU A 53 -10.40 -8.92 6.13
C LEU A 53 -11.31 -9.97 5.47
N ARG A 54 -10.80 -10.67 4.46
CA ARG A 54 -11.53 -11.78 3.82
C ARG A 54 -11.81 -12.91 4.81
N SER A 55 -10.83 -13.29 5.62
CA SER A 55 -11.00 -14.32 6.66
C SER A 55 -11.94 -13.86 7.79
N ALA A 56 -11.89 -12.57 8.16
CA ALA A 56 -12.81 -11.99 9.14
C ALA A 56 -14.25 -12.00 8.63
N LEU A 57 -14.47 -11.76 7.33
CA LEU A 57 -15.78 -11.87 6.69
C LEU A 57 -16.34 -13.30 6.77
N GLU A 58 -15.51 -14.33 6.56
CA GLU A 58 -15.94 -15.74 6.72
C GLU A 58 -16.43 -16.02 8.15
N SER A 59 -15.76 -15.46 9.15
CA SER A 59 -16.17 -15.58 10.56
C SER A 59 -17.48 -14.85 10.86
N LEU A 60 -17.76 -13.74 10.16
CA LEU A 60 -19.00 -12.98 10.29
C LEU A 60 -20.17 -13.60 9.53
N ALA A 61 -19.93 -14.43 8.51
CA ALA A 61 -20.98 -15.03 7.68
C ALA A 61 -21.95 -15.94 8.47
N THR A 62 -21.54 -16.43 9.64
CA THR A 62 -22.40 -17.23 10.54
C THR A 62 -23.36 -16.39 11.37
N GLU A 63 -23.23 -15.06 11.34
CA GLU A 63 -23.98 -14.11 12.16
C GLU A 63 -25.11 -13.43 11.36
N SER A 64 -26.29 -13.26 11.95
CA SER A 64 -27.50 -12.80 11.25
C SER A 64 -27.85 -11.32 11.47
N GLY A 65 -26.93 -10.53 12.05
CA GLY A 65 -27.15 -9.12 12.39
C GLY A 65 -26.16 -8.15 11.73
N PRO A 66 -26.35 -6.83 11.87
CA PRO A 66 -25.40 -5.84 11.36
C PRO A 66 -24.01 -6.06 11.94
N ALA A 67 -23.02 -6.12 11.06
CA ALA A 67 -21.63 -6.43 11.41
C ALA A 67 -20.68 -5.28 11.07
N ALA A 68 -19.62 -5.17 11.83
CA ALA A 68 -18.56 -4.19 11.63
C ALA A 68 -17.22 -4.81 12.04
N ILE A 69 -16.16 -4.42 11.33
CA ILE A 69 -14.79 -4.81 11.62
C ILE A 69 -14.07 -3.60 12.21
N LEU A 70 -13.44 -3.80 13.37
CA LEU A 70 -12.50 -2.85 13.96
C LEU A 70 -11.07 -3.38 13.79
N TYR A 71 -10.26 -2.66 13.04
CA TYR A 71 -8.83 -2.91 12.90
C TYR A 71 -8.03 -2.00 13.84
N ILE A 72 -7.00 -2.54 14.49
CA ILE A 72 -6.05 -1.76 15.30
C ILE A 72 -4.65 -2.04 14.76
N GLY A 73 -4.06 -1.08 14.05
CA GLY A 73 -2.77 -1.30 13.36
C GLY A 73 -2.35 -0.11 12.49
N ASP A 74 -1.22 -0.22 11.81
CA ASP A 74 -0.65 0.83 10.94
C ASP A 74 -1.12 0.73 9.48
N GLY A 75 -1.53 -0.45 9.02
CA GLY A 75 -2.12 -0.67 7.70
C GLY A 75 -1.61 -1.95 7.05
N PRO A 76 -1.74 -2.11 5.72
CA PRO A 76 -1.11 -3.22 5.02
C PRO A 76 0.42 -3.13 5.07
N GLY A 77 1.07 -4.29 5.10
CA GLY A 77 2.52 -4.44 5.18
C GLY A 77 3.28 -4.01 3.93
N LEU A 78 4.59 -4.27 3.95
CA LEU A 78 5.59 -3.73 3.01
C LEU A 78 5.40 -4.10 1.53
N THR A 79 4.59 -5.11 1.21
CA THR A 79 4.39 -5.60 -0.17
C THR A 79 3.43 -4.73 -1.01
N GLY A 80 2.78 -3.74 -0.38
CA GLY A 80 1.75 -2.93 -1.01
C GLY A 80 0.49 -3.74 -1.37
N ILE A 81 -0.48 -3.07 -1.99
CA ILE A 81 -1.76 -3.67 -2.39
C ILE A 81 -1.96 -3.51 -3.90
N LEU A 82 -2.48 -4.54 -4.57
CA LEU A 82 -2.93 -4.45 -5.96
C LEU A 82 -4.34 -3.83 -6.03
N PRO A 83 -4.63 -2.96 -7.01
CA PRO A 83 -5.96 -2.40 -7.21
C PRO A 83 -7.07 -3.46 -7.33
N GLU A 84 -6.83 -4.55 -8.08
CA GLU A 84 -7.83 -5.63 -8.20
C GLU A 84 -8.15 -6.30 -6.86
N ASP A 85 -7.14 -6.63 -6.07
CA ASP A 85 -7.33 -7.30 -4.78
C ASP A 85 -8.05 -6.40 -3.78
N PHE A 86 -7.73 -5.11 -3.80
CA PHE A 86 -8.42 -4.10 -3.00
C PHE A 86 -9.89 -4.00 -3.41
N ALA A 87 -10.16 -3.86 -4.71
CA ALA A 87 -11.51 -3.75 -5.24
C ALA A 87 -12.37 -4.99 -4.90
N LEU A 88 -11.81 -6.20 -5.02
CA LEU A 88 -12.47 -7.43 -4.63
C LEU A 88 -12.82 -7.47 -3.14
N THR A 89 -11.90 -7.03 -2.29
CA THR A 89 -12.11 -7.02 -0.83
C THR A 89 -13.15 -5.97 -0.43
N VAL A 90 -13.09 -4.77 -1.01
CA VAL A 90 -14.11 -3.72 -0.84
C VAL A 90 -15.48 -4.23 -1.29
N ALA A 91 -15.56 -4.87 -2.45
CA ALA A 91 -16.81 -5.41 -2.96
C ALA A 91 -17.41 -6.46 -2.01
N ALA A 92 -16.59 -7.38 -1.48
CA ALA A 92 -17.04 -8.39 -0.52
C ALA A 92 -17.57 -7.78 0.79
N LEU A 93 -16.89 -6.74 1.31
CA LEU A 93 -17.33 -5.99 2.50
C LEU A 93 -18.68 -5.29 2.25
N ARG A 94 -18.82 -4.63 1.08
CA ARG A 94 -20.05 -3.93 0.70
C ARG A 94 -21.22 -4.89 0.48
N GLU A 95 -21.00 -6.01 -0.20
CA GLU A 95 -22.02 -7.03 -0.44
C GLU A 95 -22.52 -7.65 0.87
N SER A 96 -21.60 -7.91 1.80
CA SER A 96 -21.92 -8.40 3.14
C SER A 96 -22.45 -7.33 4.10
N ARG A 97 -22.53 -6.06 3.63
CA ARG A 97 -22.92 -4.90 4.44
C ARG A 97 -22.11 -4.73 5.72
N VAL A 98 -20.82 -5.05 5.66
CA VAL A 98 -19.87 -4.96 6.77
C VAL A 98 -19.05 -3.69 6.64
N SER A 99 -19.11 -2.83 7.65
CA SER A 99 -18.29 -1.62 7.69
C SER A 99 -16.90 -1.88 8.24
N PHE A 100 -15.88 -1.25 7.66
CA PHE A 100 -14.50 -1.32 8.14
C PHE A 100 -14.11 -0.02 8.85
N SER A 101 -13.73 -0.12 10.12
CA SER A 101 -13.17 1.00 10.90
C SER A 101 -11.79 0.65 11.43
N ALA A 102 -10.95 1.66 11.68
CA ALA A 102 -9.61 1.48 12.22
C ALA A 102 -9.23 2.47 13.32
N VAL A 103 -8.49 2.00 14.32
CA VAL A 103 -7.68 2.84 15.21
C VAL A 103 -6.23 2.64 14.82
N THR A 104 -5.59 3.71 14.35
CA THR A 104 -4.24 3.57 13.80
C THR A 104 -3.18 3.61 14.90
N ILE A 105 -2.15 2.76 14.84
CA ILE A 105 -1.05 2.78 15.81
C ILE A 105 0.29 2.79 15.08
N GLY A 106 1.33 3.37 15.70
CA GLY A 106 2.69 3.40 15.16
C GLY A 106 3.06 4.68 14.40
N THR A 107 4.30 4.73 13.94
CA THR A 107 4.89 5.92 13.30
C THR A 107 4.78 5.93 11.77
N LYS A 108 4.49 4.78 11.16
CA LYS A 108 4.41 4.58 9.70
C LYS A 108 3.02 4.11 9.28
N VAL A 109 1.99 4.83 9.71
CA VAL A 109 0.61 4.52 9.39
C VAL A 109 0.34 4.79 7.90
N ASN A 110 -0.14 3.78 7.17
CA ASN A 110 -0.68 3.94 5.83
C ASN A 110 -2.13 4.44 5.91
N TRP A 111 -2.28 5.67 6.39
CA TRP A 111 -3.57 6.31 6.60
C TRP A 111 -4.42 6.38 5.33
N PRO A 112 -3.86 6.74 4.13
CA PRO A 112 -4.66 6.81 2.91
C PRO A 112 -5.36 5.49 2.55
N CYS A 113 -4.67 4.36 2.72
CA CYS A 113 -5.25 3.05 2.44
C CYS A 113 -6.40 2.72 3.41
N LEU A 114 -6.19 2.94 4.70
CA LEU A 114 -7.20 2.69 5.72
C LEU A 114 -8.42 3.61 5.55
N ALA A 115 -8.17 4.88 5.23
CA ALA A 115 -9.19 5.88 4.98
C ALA A 115 -10.02 5.55 3.74
N ALA A 116 -9.40 5.11 2.64
CA ALA A 116 -10.11 4.67 1.45
C ALA A 116 -11.02 3.46 1.75
N LEU A 117 -10.50 2.45 2.46
CA LEU A 117 -11.26 1.26 2.84
C LEU A 117 -12.47 1.63 3.73
N ALA A 118 -12.27 2.50 4.71
CA ALA A 118 -13.34 3.00 5.59
C ALA A 118 -14.33 3.94 4.87
N ALA A 119 -13.88 4.70 3.88
CA ALA A 119 -14.74 5.55 3.07
C ALA A 119 -15.70 4.71 2.21
N GLU A 120 -15.17 3.68 1.54
CA GLU A 120 -15.91 2.77 0.66
C GLU A 120 -16.87 1.81 1.38
N THR A 121 -16.68 1.58 2.68
CA THR A 121 -17.47 0.63 3.48
C THR A 121 -18.28 1.29 4.59
N GLY A 122 -18.28 2.62 4.68
CA GLY A 122 -19.05 3.34 5.69
C GLY A 122 -18.53 3.18 7.13
N GLY A 123 -17.23 3.00 7.33
CA GLY A 123 -16.62 3.01 8.66
C GLY A 123 -15.85 4.28 8.97
N ASN A 124 -14.92 4.23 9.92
CA ASN A 124 -14.18 5.42 10.39
C ASN A 124 -12.74 5.06 10.73
N VAL A 125 -11.82 6.02 10.60
CA VAL A 125 -10.42 5.88 10.96
C VAL A 125 -10.07 6.96 11.96
N VAL A 126 -9.54 6.57 13.11
CA VAL A 126 -9.10 7.51 14.16
C VAL A 126 -7.62 7.27 14.42
N GLN A 127 -6.85 8.35 14.37
CA GLN A 127 -5.43 8.33 14.68
C GLN A 127 -5.18 8.99 16.04
N PRO A 128 -4.78 8.22 17.07
CA PRO A 128 -4.30 8.78 18.32
C PRO A 128 -3.12 9.73 18.09
N SER A 129 -3.04 10.75 18.92
CA SER A 129 -2.05 11.82 18.84
C SER A 129 -1.60 12.24 20.25
N ALA A 130 -0.71 13.23 20.34
CA ALA A 130 -0.31 13.77 21.63
C ALA A 130 -1.49 14.40 22.41
N THR A 131 -2.54 14.85 21.72
CA THR A 131 -3.75 15.44 22.33
C THR A 131 -4.92 14.46 22.43
N LEU A 132 -4.91 13.38 21.63
CA LEU A 132 -5.93 12.34 21.63
C LEU A 132 -5.31 11.01 22.06
N THR A 133 -5.52 10.62 23.31
CA THR A 133 -5.00 9.34 23.83
C THR A 133 -5.65 8.14 23.13
N ALA A 134 -5.00 6.97 23.19
CA ALA A 134 -5.54 5.74 22.60
C ALA A 134 -6.91 5.34 23.19
N SER A 135 -7.12 5.56 24.49
CA SER A 135 -8.43 5.33 25.14
C SER A 135 -9.51 6.24 24.57
N GLN A 136 -9.22 7.55 24.48
CA GLN A 136 -10.15 8.53 23.93
C GLN A 136 -10.45 8.26 22.45
N ALA A 137 -9.46 7.81 21.67
CA ALA A 137 -9.66 7.39 20.29
C ALA A 137 -10.65 6.22 20.22
N GLY A 138 -10.47 5.18 21.03
CA GLY A 138 -11.39 4.05 21.12
C GLY A 138 -12.81 4.45 21.56
N GLU A 139 -12.92 5.29 22.60
CA GLU A 139 -14.18 5.83 23.10
C GLU A 139 -14.94 6.62 22.02
N SER A 140 -14.22 7.43 21.23
CA SER A 140 -14.81 8.22 20.15
C SER A 140 -15.32 7.38 18.97
N LEU A 141 -14.69 6.21 18.73
CA LEU A 141 -14.99 5.33 17.60
C LEU A 141 -16.14 4.36 17.91
N ALA A 142 -16.24 3.90 19.16
CA ALA A 142 -17.27 2.94 19.59
C ALA A 142 -18.72 3.32 19.21
N PRO A 143 -19.21 4.56 19.41
CA PRO A 143 -20.57 4.93 18.98
C PRO A 143 -20.70 5.00 17.45
N ARG A 144 -19.63 5.36 16.74
CA ARG A 144 -19.63 5.44 15.26
C ARG A 144 -19.73 4.04 14.64
N MET A 145 -19.12 3.03 15.25
CA MET A 145 -19.20 1.65 14.76
C MET A 145 -20.63 1.07 14.72
N VAL A 146 -21.52 1.54 15.60
CA VAL A 146 -22.90 1.06 15.70
C VAL A 146 -23.93 2.05 15.16
N ALA A 147 -23.48 3.18 14.61
CA ALA A 147 -24.36 4.16 14.01
C ALA A 147 -24.89 3.66 12.65
N PRO A 148 -26.15 4.01 12.27
CA PRO A 148 -26.75 3.53 11.04
C PRO A 148 -25.98 3.94 9.78
N ILE A 149 -25.91 3.02 8.83
CA ILE A 149 -25.31 3.21 7.50
C ILE A 149 -26.40 3.05 6.45
N LEU A 150 -26.42 3.96 5.50
CA LEU A 150 -27.23 3.88 4.29
C LEU A 150 -26.36 3.28 3.18
N TRP A 151 -26.68 2.06 2.78
CA TRP A 151 -25.97 1.32 1.74
C TRP A 151 -26.61 1.59 0.39
N PRO A 152 -25.93 2.27 -0.54
CA PRO A 152 -26.52 2.65 -1.81
C PRO A 152 -26.61 1.47 -2.77
N ASP A 153 -27.70 1.41 -3.54
CA ASP A 153 -27.84 0.54 -4.69
C ASP A 153 -27.35 1.27 -5.95
N ASP A 154 -26.12 0.97 -6.36
CA ASP A 154 -25.48 1.60 -7.51
C ASP A 154 -26.26 1.39 -8.82
N GLN A 155 -27.15 0.38 -8.92
CA GLN A 155 -28.00 0.18 -10.11
C GLN A 155 -29.09 1.25 -10.25
N THR A 156 -29.45 1.90 -9.15
CA THR A 156 -30.46 2.96 -9.10
C THR A 156 -29.86 4.36 -9.19
N LEU A 157 -28.53 4.49 -9.18
CA LEU A 157 -27.84 5.76 -9.27
C LEU A 157 -28.14 6.42 -10.61
N SER A 158 -28.74 7.61 -10.56
CA SER A 158 -28.97 8.44 -11.74
C SER A 158 -28.47 9.86 -11.49
N ILE A 159 -27.76 10.40 -12.48
CA ILE A 159 -27.29 11.79 -12.49
C ILE A 159 -27.93 12.44 -13.72
N THR A 160 -28.91 13.30 -13.49
CA THR A 160 -29.60 14.01 -14.56
C THR A 160 -29.10 15.45 -14.61
N SER A 161 -28.55 15.85 -15.76
CA SER A 161 -28.14 17.23 -16.02
C SER A 161 -29.13 17.93 -16.93
N SER A 162 -29.25 19.26 -16.78
CA SER A 162 -30.10 20.11 -17.64
C SER A 162 -29.56 20.31 -19.07
N ALA A 163 -28.31 19.89 -19.36
CA ALA A 163 -27.74 19.89 -20.70
C ALA A 163 -27.86 18.51 -21.37
N ASN A 164 -28.52 18.46 -22.53
CA ASN A 164 -28.91 17.22 -23.23
C ASN A 164 -27.75 16.33 -23.75
N ASP A 165 -26.49 16.78 -23.72
CA ASP A 165 -25.35 16.08 -24.36
C ASP A 165 -24.10 15.91 -23.48
N ALA A 166 -24.16 16.24 -22.19
CA ALA A 166 -22.99 16.17 -21.31
C ALA A 166 -22.96 14.90 -20.44
N THR A 167 -22.03 14.00 -20.72
CA THR A 167 -21.73 12.87 -19.82
C THR A 167 -20.98 13.37 -18.59
N VAL A 168 -21.60 13.27 -17.41
CA VAL A 168 -20.94 13.51 -16.12
C VAL A 168 -20.45 12.16 -15.57
N ALA A 169 -19.16 12.05 -15.32
CA ALA A 169 -18.58 10.91 -14.61
C ALA A 169 -18.54 11.19 -13.10
N MET A 170 -18.54 10.14 -12.29
CA MET A 170 -18.53 10.21 -10.83
C MET A 170 -17.29 9.49 -10.29
N LEU A 171 -16.60 10.06 -9.30
CA LEU A 171 -15.58 9.35 -8.52
C LEU A 171 -15.89 9.40 -7.02
N PRO A 172 -15.78 8.28 -6.29
CA PRO A 172 -15.56 6.93 -6.81
C PRO A 172 -16.69 6.48 -7.76
N PHE A 173 -16.44 5.50 -8.64
CA PHE A 173 -17.44 5.02 -9.62
C PHE A 173 -18.68 4.39 -8.97
N ARG A 174 -18.61 4.07 -7.68
CA ARG A 174 -19.71 3.57 -6.87
C ARG A 174 -20.00 4.56 -5.78
N MET A 175 -21.27 4.75 -5.42
CA MET A 175 -21.61 5.69 -4.37
C MET A 175 -21.10 5.16 -3.02
N PRO A 176 -20.31 5.93 -2.23
CA PRO A 176 -19.89 5.50 -0.91
C PRO A 176 -21.08 5.36 0.05
N PRO A 177 -21.04 4.45 1.04
CA PRO A 177 -22.07 4.36 2.06
C PRO A 177 -22.23 5.66 2.84
N LEU A 178 -23.48 6.08 3.03
CA LEU A 178 -23.83 7.38 3.62
C LEU A 178 -24.14 7.23 5.11
N ARG A 179 -23.77 8.27 5.87
CA ARG A 179 -23.88 8.29 7.32
C ARG A 179 -24.23 9.69 7.82
N HIS A 180 -24.80 9.77 9.02
CA HIS A 180 -25.12 11.05 9.65
C HIS A 180 -23.95 11.63 10.47
N ASP A 181 -23.07 10.78 10.99
CA ASP A 181 -21.95 11.14 11.86
C ASP A 181 -20.67 11.54 11.09
N ARG A 182 -20.69 11.48 9.75
CA ARG A 182 -19.54 11.76 8.87
C ARG A 182 -20.02 12.18 7.48
N GLU A 183 -19.33 13.13 6.86
CA GLU A 183 -19.56 13.44 5.45
C GLU A 183 -19.07 12.32 4.52
N SER A 184 -19.71 12.21 3.36
CA SER A 184 -19.26 11.40 2.24
C SER A 184 -19.00 12.30 1.04
N PHE A 185 -17.86 12.12 0.40
CA PHE A 185 -17.43 12.95 -0.71
C PHE A 185 -17.53 12.18 -2.01
N VAL A 186 -18.03 12.86 -3.04
CA VAL A 186 -18.08 12.38 -4.41
C VAL A 186 -17.65 13.52 -5.32
N LEU A 187 -16.82 13.19 -6.31
CA LEU A 187 -16.34 14.11 -7.32
C LEU A 187 -17.12 13.89 -8.60
N LEU A 188 -17.71 14.94 -9.15
CA LEU A 188 -18.38 14.90 -10.43
C LEU A 188 -17.49 15.55 -11.49
N LEU A 189 -17.23 14.82 -12.57
CA LEU A 189 -16.34 15.23 -13.66
C LEU A 189 -17.18 15.45 -14.91
N GLY A 190 -17.26 16.70 -15.35
CA GLY A 190 -18.01 17.10 -16.54
C GLY A 190 -18.48 18.54 -16.44
N PRO A 191 -19.16 19.07 -17.47
CA PRO A 191 -19.78 20.39 -17.39
C PRO A 191 -20.96 20.32 -16.41
N LEU A 192 -20.72 20.81 -15.19
CA LEU A 192 -21.71 20.81 -14.11
C LEU A 192 -22.65 22.01 -14.23
N ASN A 193 -23.69 21.85 -15.04
CA ASN A 193 -24.89 22.67 -14.93
C ASN A 193 -25.72 22.20 -13.73
N LYS A 194 -26.83 22.90 -13.43
CA LYS A 194 -27.82 22.40 -12.44
C LYS A 194 -28.16 20.94 -12.74
N SER A 195 -27.85 20.08 -11.77
CA SER A 195 -27.95 18.62 -11.89
C SER A 195 -28.64 18.03 -10.66
N VAL A 196 -29.27 16.87 -10.82
CA VAL A 196 -29.91 16.13 -9.73
C VAL A 196 -29.31 14.74 -9.67
N LEU A 197 -28.91 14.32 -8.48
CA LEU A 197 -28.45 12.97 -8.18
C LEU A 197 -29.53 12.25 -7.37
N GLU A 198 -30.03 11.13 -7.88
CA GLU A 198 -31.01 10.29 -7.19
C GLU A 198 -30.45 8.88 -7.00
N ILE A 199 -30.67 8.29 -5.82
CA ILE A 199 -30.21 6.95 -5.49
C ILE A 199 -31.11 6.29 -4.44
N ALA A 200 -31.39 5.01 -4.59
CA ALA A 200 -32.01 4.19 -3.55
C ALA A 200 -30.94 3.67 -2.60
N THR A 201 -31.24 3.67 -1.31
CA THR A 201 -30.36 3.18 -0.27
C THR A 201 -31.11 2.25 0.66
N GLU A 202 -30.40 1.29 1.24
CA GLU A 202 -30.92 0.41 2.27
C GLU A 202 -30.22 0.74 3.59
N MET A 203 -31.01 1.07 4.61
CA MET A 203 -30.52 1.48 5.91
C MET A 203 -30.35 0.28 6.84
N THR A 204 -29.19 0.18 7.49
CA THR A 204 -28.96 -0.80 8.56
C THR A 204 -29.95 -0.58 9.72
N PRO A 205 -30.46 -1.65 10.36
CA PRO A 205 -31.38 -1.57 11.49
C PRO A 205 -30.93 -0.62 12.61
N LEU A 206 -31.86 0.24 13.06
CA LEU A 206 -31.65 1.13 14.21
C LEU A 206 -31.74 0.36 15.52
N SER A 207 -31.11 0.90 16.58
CA SER A 207 -31.15 0.33 17.93
C SER A 207 -32.56 0.12 18.46
N ASP A 208 -33.50 0.97 18.07
CA ASP A 208 -34.90 0.95 18.52
C ASP A 208 -35.78 -0.01 17.68
N HIS A 209 -35.29 -0.43 16.51
CA HIS A 209 -35.94 -1.37 15.59
C HIS A 209 -34.90 -2.34 15.01
N PRO A 210 -34.47 -3.35 15.80
CA PRO A 210 -33.33 -4.21 15.45
C PRO A 210 -33.56 -5.16 14.27
N ASP A 211 -34.81 -5.35 13.84
CA ASP A 211 -35.19 -6.44 12.91
C ASP A 211 -35.55 -5.97 11.50
N ALA A 212 -35.58 -4.66 11.23
CA ALA A 212 -36.06 -4.14 9.95
C ALA A 212 -35.01 -3.26 9.26
N TRP A 213 -34.42 -3.81 8.19
CA TRP A 213 -33.81 -2.99 7.15
C TRP A 213 -34.90 -2.12 6.51
N SER A 214 -34.56 -0.90 6.12
CA SER A 214 -35.52 0.03 5.51
C SER A 214 -34.93 0.67 4.27
N ASN A 215 -35.76 0.80 3.23
CA ASN A 215 -35.36 1.46 1.99
C ASN A 215 -35.61 2.96 2.09
N VAL A 216 -34.61 3.76 1.72
CA VAL A 216 -34.63 5.22 1.72
C VAL A 216 -34.17 5.70 0.35
N ASN A 217 -35.02 6.44 -0.35
CA ASN A 217 -34.64 7.11 -1.59
C ASN A 217 -34.09 8.50 -1.28
N LEU A 218 -32.92 8.80 -1.82
CA LEU A 218 -32.24 10.07 -1.63
C LEU A 218 -32.21 10.84 -2.94
N ARG A 219 -32.42 12.15 -2.83
CA ARG A 219 -32.36 13.10 -3.93
C ARG A 219 -31.52 14.29 -3.51
N PHE A 220 -30.47 14.58 -4.27
CA PHE A 220 -29.55 15.68 -4.04
C PHE A 220 -29.62 16.65 -5.21
N GLU A 221 -29.91 17.91 -4.91
CA GLU A 221 -29.84 18.99 -5.88
C GLU A 221 -28.44 19.59 -5.89
N ILE A 222 -27.80 19.59 -7.05
CA ILE A 222 -26.43 20.04 -7.24
C ILE A 222 -26.49 21.39 -7.96
N PRO A 223 -26.24 22.50 -7.23
CA PRO A 223 -26.29 23.83 -7.82
C PRO A 223 -25.10 24.06 -8.74
N GLU A 224 -25.31 24.91 -9.74
CA GLU A 224 -24.21 25.48 -10.53
C GLU A 224 -23.36 26.39 -9.63
N GLN A 225 -22.04 26.18 -9.65
CA GLN A 225 -21.08 27.01 -8.91
C GLN A 225 -19.95 27.49 -9.82
N GLN A 226 -19.45 28.70 -9.55
CA GLN A 226 -18.29 29.22 -10.26
C GLN A 226 -17.02 28.46 -9.84
N PRO A 227 -16.10 28.20 -10.78
CA PRO A 227 -14.80 27.63 -10.45
C PRO A 227 -14.06 28.47 -9.41
N SER A 228 -13.40 27.81 -8.47
CA SER A 228 -12.61 28.44 -7.41
C SER A 228 -11.18 27.90 -7.44
N SER A 229 -10.18 28.77 -7.36
CA SER A 229 -8.76 28.38 -7.30
C SER A 229 -8.46 27.51 -6.08
N ASP A 230 -9.19 27.73 -4.97
CA ASP A 230 -9.05 26.94 -3.75
C ASP A 230 -9.31 25.44 -3.95
N ASN A 231 -10.12 25.10 -4.95
CA ASN A 231 -10.53 23.74 -5.30
C ASN A 231 -9.73 23.13 -6.46
N ALA A 232 -8.68 23.80 -6.97
CA ALA A 232 -7.86 23.29 -8.07
C ALA A 232 -7.24 21.91 -7.77
N PHE A 233 -6.95 21.62 -6.50
CA PHE A 233 -6.44 20.31 -6.07
C PHE A 233 -7.39 19.15 -6.41
N LEU A 234 -8.70 19.39 -6.52
CA LEU A 234 -9.69 18.36 -6.86
C LEU A 234 -9.47 17.80 -8.27
N GLU A 235 -8.99 18.63 -9.20
CA GLU A 235 -8.68 18.17 -10.56
C GLU A 235 -7.54 17.16 -10.54
N GLN A 236 -6.47 17.46 -9.80
CA GLN A 236 -5.35 16.53 -9.65
C GLN A 236 -5.77 15.26 -8.90
N LEU A 237 -6.58 15.40 -7.85
CA LEU A 237 -7.11 14.27 -7.09
C LEU A 237 -7.93 13.34 -7.99
N ALA A 238 -8.84 13.90 -8.78
CA ALA A 238 -9.68 13.15 -9.72
C ALA A 238 -8.84 12.46 -10.80
N ARG A 239 -7.85 13.15 -11.38
CA ARG A 239 -6.92 12.56 -12.36
C ARG A 239 -6.16 11.36 -11.79
N ASN A 240 -5.63 11.46 -10.57
CA ASN A 240 -4.90 10.38 -9.91
C ASN A 240 -5.80 9.17 -9.61
N ALA A 241 -7.08 9.43 -9.34
CA ALA A 241 -8.05 8.42 -8.94
C ALA A 241 -8.74 7.72 -10.12
N PHE A 242 -8.84 8.39 -11.27
CA PHE A 242 -9.69 7.98 -12.40
C PHE A 242 -9.40 6.57 -12.90
N ASP A 243 -8.13 6.23 -13.12
CA ASP A 243 -7.72 4.92 -13.66
C ASP A 243 -8.06 3.75 -12.72
N THR A 244 -8.18 4.04 -11.42
CA THR A 244 -8.58 3.06 -10.40
C THR A 244 -10.05 3.15 -10.05
N GLY A 245 -10.85 3.95 -10.78
CA GLY A 245 -12.25 4.19 -10.47
C GLY A 245 -12.51 4.87 -9.12
N GLY A 246 -11.49 5.50 -8.55
CA GLY A 246 -11.54 6.19 -7.27
C GLY A 246 -11.54 5.31 -6.03
N ILE A 247 -11.29 4.00 -6.14
CA ILE A 247 -11.33 3.08 -4.97
C ILE A 247 -10.32 3.44 -3.87
N PHE A 248 -9.24 4.13 -4.23
CA PHE A 248 -8.19 4.57 -3.29
C PHE A 248 -8.35 6.02 -2.83
N LEU A 249 -9.47 6.68 -3.12
CA LEU A 249 -9.72 8.05 -2.65
C LEU A 249 -9.81 8.05 -1.11
N PRO A 250 -8.87 8.72 -0.41
CA PRO A 250 -8.85 8.72 1.05
C PRO A 250 -9.79 9.80 1.62
N LEU A 251 -10.97 9.97 1.01
CA LEU A 251 -11.92 11.04 1.32
C LEU A 251 -12.85 10.65 2.47
N LEU A 252 -12.23 10.41 3.63
CA LEU A 252 -12.91 10.01 4.84
C LEU A 252 -13.37 11.24 5.64
N GLY A 253 -14.60 11.70 5.38
CA GLY A 253 -15.14 12.89 6.05
C GLY A 253 -14.31 14.15 5.80
N ARG A 254 -14.60 15.21 6.55
CA ARG A 254 -13.89 16.49 6.40
C ARG A 254 -12.37 16.36 6.60
N ASP A 255 -11.94 15.58 7.59
CA ASP A 255 -10.52 15.40 7.91
C ASP A 255 -9.76 14.79 6.74
N GLY A 256 -10.30 13.75 6.10
CA GLY A 256 -9.67 13.13 4.94
C GLY A 256 -9.61 14.04 3.73
N PHE A 257 -10.64 14.85 3.53
CA PHE A 257 -10.66 15.87 2.49
C PHE A 257 -9.57 16.93 2.70
N ASP A 258 -9.39 17.42 3.93
CA ASP A 258 -8.36 18.41 4.26
C ASP A 258 -6.93 17.83 4.22
N ILE A 259 -6.75 16.55 4.58
CA ILE A 259 -5.49 15.84 4.39
C ILE A 259 -5.14 15.72 2.91
N ALA A 260 -6.10 15.30 2.07
CA ALA A 260 -5.89 15.18 0.62
C ALA A 260 -5.56 16.52 -0.03
N ARG A 261 -6.29 17.59 0.38
CA ARG A 261 -6.00 18.97 -0.04
C ARG A 261 -4.58 19.39 0.33
N SER A 262 -4.19 19.20 1.59
CA SER A 262 -2.88 19.59 2.10
C SER A 262 -1.75 18.84 1.40
N ALA A 263 -1.94 17.55 1.13
CA ALA A 263 -0.97 16.72 0.41
C ALA A 263 -0.72 17.24 -1.01
N ILE A 264 -1.77 17.52 -1.78
CA ILE A 264 -1.64 18.03 -3.16
C ILE A 264 -1.04 19.44 -3.18
N ARG A 265 -1.41 20.32 -2.23
CA ARG A 265 -0.81 21.66 -2.10
C ARG A 265 0.69 21.57 -1.74
N SER A 266 1.07 20.66 -0.85
CA SER A 266 2.48 20.41 -0.51
C SER A 266 3.28 19.87 -1.70
N GLU A 267 2.68 19.02 -2.53
CA GLU A 267 3.28 18.55 -3.79
C GLU A 267 3.48 19.72 -4.76
N ALA A 268 2.48 20.61 -4.89
CA ALA A 268 2.57 21.80 -5.73
C ALA A 268 3.73 22.71 -5.31
N ALA A 269 3.89 22.95 -4.00
CA ALA A 269 5.00 23.74 -3.46
C ALA A 269 6.36 23.09 -3.75
N SER A 270 6.46 21.76 -3.62
CA SER A 270 7.68 21.00 -3.94
C SER A 270 8.04 21.09 -5.42
N LEU A 271 7.04 20.99 -6.32
CA LEU A 271 7.22 21.16 -7.76
C LEU A 271 7.68 22.57 -8.13
N ALA A 272 7.18 23.60 -7.44
CA ALA A 272 7.65 24.97 -7.61
C ALA A 272 9.11 25.15 -7.16
N GLN A 273 9.52 24.47 -6.09
CA GLN A 273 10.91 24.48 -5.65
C GLN A 273 11.83 23.77 -6.67
N PHE A 274 11.42 22.61 -7.18
CA PHE A 274 12.19 21.90 -8.21
C PHE A 274 12.23 22.66 -9.54
N SER A 275 11.17 23.39 -9.91
CA SER A 275 11.19 24.22 -11.12
C SER A 275 12.21 25.35 -10.99
N ARG A 276 12.32 26.00 -9.82
CA ARG A 276 13.37 27.00 -9.56
C ARG A 276 14.77 26.41 -9.67
N GLN A 277 14.98 25.23 -9.08
CA GLN A 277 16.28 24.55 -9.15
C GLN A 277 16.64 24.17 -10.59
N ALA A 278 15.70 23.62 -11.34
CA ALA A 278 15.89 23.28 -12.75
C ALA A 278 16.25 24.53 -13.57
N GLU A 279 15.58 25.65 -13.35
CA GLU A 279 15.86 26.91 -14.02
C GLU A 279 17.27 27.43 -13.70
N ALA A 280 17.67 27.38 -12.44
CA ALA A 280 19.02 27.77 -12.00
C ALA A 280 20.13 26.91 -12.64
N THR A 281 19.82 25.65 -12.98
CA THR A 281 20.75 24.74 -13.68
C THR A 281 20.70 24.86 -15.21
N GLY A 282 19.90 25.77 -15.77
CA GLY A 282 19.73 25.96 -17.21
C GLY A 282 18.81 24.93 -17.89
N ALA A 283 18.09 24.12 -17.12
CA ALA A 283 17.17 23.10 -17.64
C ALA A 283 15.76 23.67 -17.88
N HIS A 284 15.65 24.67 -18.77
CA HIS A 284 14.43 25.47 -18.99
C HIS A 284 13.18 24.63 -19.33
N ASP A 285 13.30 23.58 -20.13
CA ASP A 285 12.15 22.73 -20.48
C ASP A 285 11.67 21.86 -19.31
N ALA A 286 12.56 21.47 -18.41
CA ALA A 286 12.18 20.79 -17.18
C ALA A 286 11.52 21.79 -16.20
N ALA A 287 12.11 22.98 -16.05
CA ALA A 287 11.58 24.05 -15.22
C ALA A 287 10.15 24.44 -15.63
N SER A 288 9.91 24.65 -16.92
CA SER A 288 8.57 24.98 -17.43
C SER A 288 7.55 23.87 -17.18
N ARG A 289 7.92 22.59 -17.36
CA ARG A 289 7.02 21.46 -17.10
C ARG A 289 6.67 21.35 -15.62
N LEU A 290 7.64 21.53 -14.73
CA LEU A 290 7.46 21.47 -13.28
C LEU A 290 6.63 22.66 -12.78
N ALA A 291 6.89 23.88 -13.26
CA ALA A 291 6.11 25.07 -12.93
C ALA A 291 4.65 24.92 -13.39
N ALA A 292 4.42 24.45 -14.62
CA ALA A 292 3.07 24.20 -15.13
C ALA A 292 2.35 23.06 -14.40
N ALA A 293 3.08 22.10 -13.83
CA ALA A 293 2.51 21.04 -13.00
C ALA A 293 2.15 21.56 -11.59
N SER A 294 2.94 22.48 -11.04
CA SER A 294 2.65 23.18 -9.78
C SER A 294 1.40 24.06 -9.92
N LEU A 295 1.34 24.94 -10.92
CA LEU A 295 0.20 25.85 -11.13
C LEU A 295 -1.13 25.13 -11.44
N ARG A 296 -1.06 23.92 -11.99
CA ARG A 296 -2.27 23.08 -12.16
C ARG A 296 -2.84 22.58 -10.83
N ARG A 297 -1.99 22.35 -9.84
CA ARG A 297 -2.39 21.88 -8.50
C ARG A 297 -2.74 23.04 -7.57
N ASP A 298 -2.03 24.16 -7.73
CA ASP A 298 -2.17 25.38 -6.96
C ASP A 298 -1.96 26.61 -7.87
N PRO A 299 -3.04 27.16 -8.47
CA PRO A 299 -2.97 28.29 -9.38
C PRO A 299 -2.39 29.56 -8.76
N ASP A 300 -2.48 29.70 -7.43
CA ASP A 300 -2.05 30.88 -6.69
C ASP A 300 -0.57 30.78 -6.24
N ASN A 301 0.15 29.75 -6.69
CA ASN A 301 1.56 29.54 -6.38
C ASN A 301 2.47 30.56 -7.10
N THR A 302 2.83 31.62 -6.38
CA THR A 302 3.64 32.73 -6.89
C THR A 302 4.99 32.28 -7.43
N ASP A 303 5.62 31.32 -6.77
CA ASP A 303 6.95 30.82 -7.13
C ASP A 303 6.94 30.12 -8.49
N ALA A 304 5.95 29.27 -8.73
CA ALA A 304 5.78 28.59 -10.01
C ALA A 304 5.43 29.58 -11.13
N ALA A 305 4.58 30.58 -10.83
CA ALA A 305 4.25 31.65 -11.77
C ALA A 305 5.48 32.45 -12.23
N ILE A 306 6.39 32.79 -11.31
CA ILE A 306 7.63 33.51 -11.62
C ILE A 306 8.51 32.67 -12.56
N VAL A 307 8.72 31.39 -12.25
CA VAL A 307 9.54 30.50 -13.10
C VAL A 307 8.91 30.34 -14.48
N GLN A 308 7.58 30.18 -14.56
CA GLN A 308 6.90 30.01 -15.84
C GLN A 308 6.99 31.28 -16.71
N ALA A 309 6.87 32.47 -16.11
CA ALA A 309 7.08 33.73 -16.81
C ALA A 309 8.54 33.89 -17.29
N ALA A 310 9.52 33.56 -16.46
CA ALA A 310 10.95 33.63 -16.81
C ALA A 310 11.30 32.71 -17.99
N VAL A 311 10.80 31.47 -17.99
CA VAL A 311 11.04 30.52 -19.11
C VAL A 311 10.34 30.97 -20.39
N MET A 312 9.16 31.58 -20.31
CA MET A 312 8.50 32.13 -21.50
C MET A 312 9.30 33.28 -22.11
N GLN A 313 9.82 34.19 -21.28
CA GLN A 313 10.67 35.30 -21.73
C GLN A 313 12.00 34.82 -22.33
N SER A 314 12.63 33.79 -21.77
CA SER A 314 13.88 33.23 -22.31
C SER A 314 13.65 32.53 -23.66
N LYS A 315 12.51 31.85 -23.84
CA LYS A 315 12.10 31.26 -25.12
C LYS A 315 11.78 32.31 -26.19
N GLU A 316 11.18 33.43 -25.80
CA GLU A 316 10.94 34.57 -26.71
C GLU A 316 12.25 35.29 -27.10
N SER A 317 13.18 35.42 -26.15
CA SER A 317 14.53 35.97 -26.40
C SER A 317 15.36 35.05 -27.29
N ALA A 318 15.25 33.73 -27.14
CA ALA A 318 15.92 32.75 -27.99
C ALA A 318 15.33 32.72 -29.42
N LYS A 319 14.01 32.88 -29.57
CA LYS A 319 13.36 33.00 -30.89
C LYS A 319 13.70 34.32 -31.61
N SER A 320 13.89 35.41 -30.87
CA SER A 320 14.29 36.70 -31.44
C SER A 320 15.79 36.76 -31.78
N ALA A 321 16.64 36.01 -31.06
CA ALA A 321 18.06 35.87 -31.37
C ALA A 321 18.36 35.02 -32.63
N GLN A 322 17.42 34.20 -33.10
CA GLN A 322 17.55 33.41 -34.35
C GLN A 322 17.25 34.21 -35.63
N ILE A 323 17.01 35.53 -35.56
CA ILE A 323 16.61 36.37 -36.72
C ILE A 323 17.75 37.29 -37.20
N VAL A 324 19.01 37.07 -36.80
CA VAL A 324 20.15 37.80 -37.37
C VAL A 324 20.75 37.01 -38.55
N PRO A 325 20.63 37.46 -39.81
CA PRO A 325 21.36 36.85 -40.91
C PRO A 325 22.79 37.41 -40.90
N VAL A 326 23.78 36.55 -40.75
CA VAL A 326 25.16 36.85 -41.15
C VAL A 326 25.38 36.19 -42.51
N ALA A 327 25.61 37.01 -43.52
CA ALA A 327 26.17 36.60 -44.80
C ALA A 327 27.70 36.59 -44.67
N ASP A 328 28.37 35.47 -44.94
CA ASP A 328 29.21 35.32 -46.14
C ASP A 328 29.66 33.87 -46.39
N GLU A 329 30.03 33.64 -47.64
CA GLU A 329 30.26 32.42 -48.43
C GLU A 329 31.09 31.24 -47.86
N ALA A 330 30.66 30.00 -48.17
CA ALA A 330 31.45 29.02 -48.96
C ALA A 330 30.69 27.69 -49.18
N ASP A 331 30.88 27.15 -50.39
CA ASP A 331 30.40 25.90 -50.98
C ASP A 331 30.34 24.64 -50.09
N ALA A 332 29.25 23.86 -50.23
CA ALA A 332 29.28 22.50 -50.79
C ALA A 332 27.96 21.72 -50.53
N SER A 333 27.38 21.25 -51.64
CA SER A 333 26.39 20.19 -51.85
C SER A 333 26.13 19.18 -50.71
N ALA A 334 24.84 18.89 -50.43
CA ALA A 334 24.18 17.61 -50.76
C ALA A 334 22.91 17.30 -49.93
N VAL A 335 21.81 17.10 -50.67
CA VAL A 335 20.71 16.11 -50.47
C VAL A 335 19.55 16.43 -49.50
N GLU A 336 18.37 16.27 -50.13
CA GLU A 336 16.98 16.50 -49.72
C GLU A 336 16.45 15.69 -48.52
N ALA A 337 15.50 16.28 -47.80
CA ALA A 337 14.31 15.57 -47.31
C ALA A 337 13.09 16.50 -47.35
N ARG A 338 12.03 16.02 -48.01
CA ARG A 338 10.82 16.76 -48.39
C ARG A 338 9.77 16.77 -47.28
N THR A 339 8.96 17.83 -47.23
CA THR A 339 7.55 17.79 -46.83
C THR A 339 6.81 19.00 -47.45
N PRO A 340 5.47 19.03 -47.46
CA PRO A 340 4.64 18.95 -48.65
C PRO A 340 4.07 20.32 -49.09
N SER A 341 3.75 20.47 -50.37
CA SER A 341 3.04 21.63 -50.88
C SER A 341 1.54 21.35 -51.08
N THR A 342 0.78 22.30 -50.56
CA THR A 342 -0.66 22.53 -50.68
C THR A 342 -1.09 22.73 -52.13
N LEU A 343 -2.27 22.23 -52.46
CA LEU A 343 -2.93 22.30 -53.76
C LEU A 343 -3.50 23.70 -54.02
N GLU A 344 -3.07 24.34 -55.11
CA GLU A 344 -3.82 25.41 -55.78
C GLU A 344 -4.31 24.97 -57.16
N GLN A 345 -5.50 25.47 -57.49
CA GLN A 345 -6.35 25.15 -58.62
C GLN A 345 -5.74 25.62 -59.96
N THR A 346 -5.83 24.78 -60.99
CA THR A 346 -5.72 25.24 -62.40
C THR A 346 -6.80 24.63 -63.29
N LYS A 347 -7.31 25.48 -64.20
CA LYS A 347 -8.37 25.23 -65.20
C LYS A 347 -7.96 24.18 -66.27
N PRO A 348 -8.94 23.51 -66.91
CA PRO A 348 -8.67 22.37 -67.80
C PRO A 348 -8.19 22.79 -69.20
N LYS A 349 -7.29 21.98 -69.78
CA LYS A 349 -6.91 22.00 -71.20
C LYS A 349 -7.50 20.80 -71.93
N THR A 350 -8.13 21.11 -73.06
CA THR A 350 -8.76 20.26 -74.06
C THR A 350 -7.75 19.37 -74.79
N LEU A 351 -8.15 18.16 -75.16
CA LEU A 351 -7.47 17.27 -76.12
C LEU A 351 -8.51 16.67 -77.11
N PRO A 352 -8.07 16.25 -78.32
CA PRO A 352 -8.89 16.30 -79.54
C PRO A 352 -9.68 15.02 -79.86
N GLN A 353 -10.67 15.18 -80.75
CA GLN A 353 -11.53 14.15 -81.33
C GLN A 353 -10.77 13.19 -82.27
N PRO A 354 -11.20 11.93 -82.38
CA PRO A 354 -11.05 11.14 -83.60
C PRO A 354 -12.34 11.15 -84.43
N ALA A 355 -12.15 11.17 -85.75
CA ALA A 355 -13.19 11.27 -86.77
C ALA A 355 -13.97 9.96 -87.00
N ASP A 356 -15.18 10.16 -87.51
CA ASP A 356 -16.13 9.18 -88.02
C ASP A 356 -15.53 8.17 -89.01
N ASN A 357 -15.98 6.91 -88.89
CA ASN A 357 -16.30 6.08 -90.05
C ASN A 357 -17.53 5.23 -89.71
N GLY A 358 -18.55 5.37 -90.55
CA GLY A 358 -19.89 4.85 -90.31
C GLY A 358 -20.03 3.34 -90.45
N PHE A 359 -21.04 2.82 -89.76
CA PHE A 359 -21.76 1.62 -90.17
C PHE A 359 -23.23 1.80 -89.79
N THR A 360 -24.09 1.77 -90.79
CA THR A 360 -25.55 1.83 -90.68
C THR A 360 -26.12 0.43 -90.46
N GLY A 361 -27.07 0.28 -89.54
CA GLY A 361 -28.11 -0.74 -89.67
C GLY A 361 -28.47 -1.49 -88.39
N LEU A 362 -29.78 -1.50 -88.14
CA LEU A 362 -30.59 -2.40 -87.32
C LEU A 362 -30.90 -1.90 -85.89
N GLU A 363 -32.15 -1.46 -85.76
CA GLU A 363 -32.87 -1.17 -84.53
C GLU A 363 -32.92 -2.41 -83.62
N GLY A 364 -32.54 -2.22 -82.36
CA GLY A 364 -32.52 -3.21 -81.27
C GLY A 364 -31.14 -3.28 -80.61
N PRO A 365 -30.88 -2.48 -79.56
CA PRO A 365 -30.60 -3.08 -78.24
C PRO A 365 -30.87 -2.15 -77.03
N GLN A 366 -32.03 -1.51 -76.94
CA GLN A 366 -32.38 -0.79 -75.69
C GLN A 366 -32.80 -1.76 -74.56
N GLU A 367 -33.39 -2.92 -74.88
CA GLU A 367 -33.77 -3.95 -73.90
C GLU A 367 -32.56 -4.75 -73.36
N GLU A 368 -31.60 -5.17 -74.21
CA GLU A 368 -30.41 -5.92 -73.74
C GLU A 368 -29.50 -5.09 -72.82
N LEU A 369 -29.35 -3.79 -73.10
CA LEU A 369 -28.59 -2.88 -72.22
C LEU A 369 -29.32 -2.64 -70.88
N GLN A 370 -30.65 -2.60 -70.89
CA GLN A 370 -31.46 -2.50 -69.66
C GLN A 370 -31.40 -3.80 -68.84
N GLU A 371 -31.46 -4.96 -69.47
CA GLU A 371 -31.38 -6.26 -68.77
C GLU A 371 -30.00 -6.46 -68.10
N ILE A 372 -28.92 -6.00 -68.73
CA ILE A 372 -27.57 -5.98 -68.14
C ILE A 372 -27.50 -5.01 -66.95
N GLN A 373 -28.14 -3.84 -67.03
CA GLN A 373 -28.20 -2.88 -65.92
C GLN A 373 -29.02 -3.39 -64.73
N ASP A 374 -30.14 -4.06 -64.99
CA ASP A 374 -30.99 -4.65 -63.95
C ASP A 374 -30.31 -5.85 -63.27
N ARG A 375 -29.59 -6.69 -64.02
CA ARG A 375 -28.74 -7.74 -63.42
C ARG A 375 -27.65 -7.17 -62.53
N ARG A 376 -26.98 -6.08 -62.93
CA ARG A 376 -25.96 -5.39 -62.10
C ARG A 376 -26.57 -4.80 -60.82
N LYS A 377 -27.79 -4.25 -60.90
CA LYS A 377 -28.52 -3.74 -59.72
C LYS A 377 -28.89 -4.86 -58.74
N ILE A 378 -29.51 -5.94 -59.23
CA ILE A 378 -29.91 -7.08 -58.38
C ILE A 378 -28.67 -7.69 -57.69
N ARG A 379 -27.59 -7.90 -58.46
CA ARG A 379 -26.35 -8.45 -57.91
C ARG A 379 -25.65 -7.48 -56.94
N GLY A 380 -25.72 -6.18 -57.22
CA GLY A 380 -25.28 -5.13 -56.29
C GLY A 380 -26.02 -5.16 -54.96
N GLN A 381 -27.34 -5.33 -54.97
CA GLN A 381 -28.16 -5.44 -53.76
C GLN A 381 -27.84 -6.71 -52.94
N ILE A 382 -27.60 -7.85 -53.61
CA ILE A 382 -27.20 -9.09 -52.96
C ILE A 382 -25.85 -8.91 -52.26
N LEU A 383 -24.88 -8.31 -52.95
CA LEU A 383 -23.54 -8.07 -52.39
C LEU A 383 -23.56 -7.04 -51.26
N GLU A 384 -24.39 -6.01 -51.35
CA GLU A 384 -24.60 -5.04 -50.25
C GLU A 384 -25.17 -5.73 -49.01
N ARG A 385 -26.12 -6.66 -49.18
CA ARG A 385 -26.66 -7.45 -48.07
C ARG A 385 -25.63 -8.41 -47.48
N GLU A 386 -24.85 -9.11 -48.32
CA GLU A 386 -23.81 -10.03 -47.88
C GLU A 386 -22.69 -9.29 -47.12
N THR A 387 -22.26 -8.13 -47.64
CA THR A 387 -21.27 -7.27 -46.97
C THR A 387 -21.79 -6.71 -45.65
N ALA A 388 -23.07 -6.34 -45.58
CA ALA A 388 -23.69 -5.91 -44.33
C ALA A 388 -23.74 -7.02 -43.26
N VAL A 389 -23.99 -8.27 -43.67
CA VAL A 389 -23.94 -9.43 -42.77
C VAL A 389 -22.51 -9.70 -42.32
N GLY A 390 -21.55 -9.78 -43.24
CA GLY A 390 -20.16 -10.03 -42.86
C GLY A 390 -19.52 -8.90 -42.03
N LEU A 391 -19.93 -7.64 -42.22
CA LEU A 391 -19.55 -6.53 -41.34
C LEU A 391 -20.15 -6.68 -39.93
N ARG A 392 -21.37 -7.22 -39.82
CA ARG A 392 -21.99 -7.49 -38.51
C ARG A 392 -21.29 -8.64 -37.80
N ASP A 393 -21.00 -9.73 -38.51
CA ASP A 393 -20.31 -10.90 -37.95
C ASP A 393 -18.88 -10.54 -37.51
N ALA A 394 -18.16 -9.77 -38.33
CA ALA A 394 -16.86 -9.23 -37.97
C ALA A 394 -16.92 -8.34 -36.72
N ARG A 395 -17.96 -7.51 -36.56
CA ARG A 395 -18.14 -6.71 -35.33
C ARG A 395 -18.38 -7.57 -34.10
N HIS A 396 -19.15 -8.65 -34.22
CA HIS A 396 -19.32 -9.60 -33.12
C HIS A 396 -17.98 -10.25 -32.76
N LEU A 397 -17.22 -10.69 -33.76
CA LEU A 397 -15.90 -11.28 -33.56
C LEU A 397 -14.87 -10.28 -33.00
N MET A 398 -14.94 -8.98 -33.34
CA MET A 398 -14.03 -7.97 -32.81
C MET A 398 -14.06 -7.85 -31.28
N GLY A 399 -15.15 -8.26 -30.63
CA GLY A 399 -15.25 -8.29 -29.17
C GLY A 399 -14.47 -9.44 -28.52
N THR A 400 -14.36 -10.59 -29.19
CA THR A 400 -13.72 -11.81 -28.65
C THR A 400 -12.36 -12.07 -29.28
N ASP A 401 -12.27 -11.98 -30.60
CA ASP A 401 -11.07 -12.20 -31.40
C ASP A 401 -10.96 -11.21 -32.59
N PRO A 402 -10.32 -10.04 -32.37
CA PRO A 402 -10.15 -9.04 -33.40
C PRO A 402 -9.23 -9.46 -34.56
N GLU A 403 -8.34 -10.45 -34.40
CA GLU A 403 -7.47 -10.89 -35.49
C GLU A 403 -8.22 -11.81 -36.46
N SER A 404 -9.07 -12.71 -35.94
CA SER A 404 -10.00 -13.49 -36.77
C SER A 404 -10.96 -12.58 -37.54
N ALA A 405 -11.53 -11.57 -36.87
CA ALA A 405 -12.37 -10.56 -37.54
C ALA A 405 -11.62 -9.84 -38.67
N ARG A 406 -10.34 -9.51 -38.47
CA ARG A 406 -9.49 -8.89 -39.49
C ARG A 406 -9.27 -9.78 -40.71
N ILE A 407 -9.09 -11.09 -40.50
CA ILE A 407 -8.97 -12.06 -41.60
C ILE A 407 -10.27 -12.12 -42.40
N GLU A 408 -11.42 -12.17 -41.72
CA GLU A 408 -12.73 -12.17 -42.38
C GLU A 408 -13.00 -10.89 -43.17
N LEU A 409 -12.67 -9.72 -42.61
CA LEU A 409 -12.79 -8.42 -43.29
C LEU A 409 -11.89 -8.33 -44.53
N LYS A 410 -10.67 -8.91 -44.50
CA LYS A 410 -9.80 -9.00 -45.69
C LYS A 410 -10.40 -9.91 -46.76
N ASN A 411 -10.96 -11.05 -46.37
CA ASN A 411 -11.62 -11.97 -47.28
C ASN A 411 -12.86 -11.35 -47.92
N LEU A 412 -13.62 -10.57 -47.14
CA LEU A 412 -14.79 -9.82 -47.61
C LEU A 412 -14.38 -8.68 -48.57
N GLN A 413 -13.27 -7.98 -48.28
CA GLN A 413 -12.67 -7.00 -49.18
C GLN A 413 -12.23 -7.61 -50.52
N LEU A 414 -11.60 -8.78 -50.49
CA LEU A 414 -11.21 -9.51 -51.71
C LEU A 414 -12.42 -9.90 -52.55
N ARG A 415 -13.50 -10.37 -51.92
CA ARG A 415 -14.78 -10.67 -52.60
C ARG A 415 -15.38 -9.45 -53.30
N VAL A 416 -15.42 -8.29 -52.62
CA VAL A 416 -15.95 -7.04 -53.19
C VAL A 416 -15.07 -6.49 -54.31
N ARG A 417 -13.74 -6.63 -54.21
CA ARG A 417 -12.80 -6.20 -55.26
C ARG A 417 -12.86 -7.07 -56.51
N ASN A 418 -13.02 -8.37 -56.37
CA ASN A 418 -13.04 -9.33 -57.50
C ASN A 418 -14.40 -9.41 -58.21
N SER A 419 -15.40 -8.68 -57.73
CA SER A 419 -16.74 -8.62 -58.34
C SER A 419 -16.76 -7.68 -59.56
N ALA A 420 -16.82 -8.26 -60.77
CA ALA A 420 -16.90 -7.55 -62.05
C ALA A 420 -18.31 -7.00 -62.40
N ASP A 421 -19.36 -7.51 -61.74
CA ASP A 421 -20.77 -7.26 -62.10
C ASP A 421 -21.43 -6.10 -61.31
N ILE A 422 -20.66 -5.19 -60.73
CA ILE A 422 -21.16 -4.08 -59.90
C ILE A 422 -20.66 -2.72 -60.39
N GLU A 423 -21.43 -1.68 -60.09
CA GLU A 423 -21.08 -0.30 -60.38
C GLU A 423 -19.87 0.15 -59.55
N ASP A 424 -18.95 0.89 -60.19
CA ASP A 424 -17.70 1.36 -59.56
C ASP A 424 -17.95 2.22 -58.31
N ALA A 425 -19.02 3.03 -58.32
CA ALA A 425 -19.43 3.87 -57.19
C ALA A 425 -19.86 3.03 -55.97
N LEU A 426 -20.58 1.93 -56.18
CA LEU A 426 -21.01 1.01 -55.11
C LEU A 426 -19.80 0.24 -54.56
N ARG A 427 -18.92 -0.26 -55.44
CA ARG A 427 -17.68 -0.94 -55.04
C ARG A 427 -16.80 -0.03 -54.17
N GLY A 428 -16.66 1.24 -54.53
CA GLY A 428 -15.91 2.24 -53.77
C GLY A 428 -16.54 2.58 -52.41
N ARG A 429 -17.87 2.48 -52.27
CA ARG A 429 -18.57 2.68 -50.99
C ARG A 429 -18.37 1.50 -50.04
N LEU A 430 -18.59 0.28 -50.52
CA LEU A 430 -18.42 -0.94 -49.74
C LEU A 430 -16.97 -1.13 -49.28
N ASN A 431 -15.99 -0.88 -50.17
CA ASN A 431 -14.57 -0.92 -49.79
C ASN A 431 -14.22 0.07 -48.68
N ARG A 432 -14.76 1.29 -48.70
CA ARG A 432 -14.53 2.29 -47.63
C ARG A 432 -15.13 1.83 -46.29
N GLN A 433 -16.33 1.25 -46.29
CA GLN A 433 -16.93 0.70 -45.07
C GLN A 433 -16.10 -0.43 -44.47
N ILE A 434 -15.61 -1.35 -45.30
CA ILE A 434 -14.73 -2.45 -44.87
C ILE A 434 -13.40 -1.92 -44.35
N GLU A 435 -12.82 -0.91 -45.00
CA GLU A 435 -11.55 -0.31 -44.58
C GLU A 435 -11.65 0.38 -43.20
N ILE A 436 -12.78 1.04 -42.90
CA ILE A 436 -13.04 1.63 -41.58
C ILE A 436 -13.07 0.54 -40.51
N SER A 437 -13.84 -0.54 -40.75
CA SER A 437 -13.91 -1.67 -39.81
C SER A 437 -12.56 -2.38 -39.67
N LEU A 438 -11.76 -2.45 -40.74
CA LEU A 438 -10.40 -3.00 -40.69
C LEU A 438 -9.49 -2.16 -39.81
N ARG A 439 -9.54 -0.81 -39.90
CA ARG A 439 -8.77 0.08 -39.00
C ARG A 439 -9.19 -0.10 -37.54
N GLU A 440 -10.50 -0.20 -37.29
CA GLU A 440 -11.01 -0.47 -35.95
C GLU A 440 -10.51 -1.82 -35.42
N SER A 441 -10.44 -2.87 -36.26
CA SER A 441 -9.93 -4.19 -35.84
C SER A 441 -8.47 -4.14 -35.40
N ILE A 442 -7.66 -3.30 -36.05
CA ILE A 442 -6.24 -3.10 -35.71
C ILE A 442 -6.10 -2.36 -34.37
N VAL A 443 -6.97 -1.39 -34.10
CA VAL A 443 -7.00 -0.69 -32.81
C VAL A 443 -7.40 -1.67 -31.69
N ARG A 444 -8.48 -2.43 -31.89
CA ARG A 444 -8.96 -3.43 -30.93
C ARG A 444 -7.96 -4.56 -30.69
N SER A 445 -7.24 -5.01 -31.71
CA SER A 445 -6.21 -6.05 -31.54
C SER A 445 -5.02 -5.56 -30.72
N ARG A 446 -4.57 -4.31 -30.95
CA ARG A 446 -3.54 -3.68 -30.11
C ARG A 446 -3.99 -3.54 -28.66
N GLU A 447 -5.21 -3.05 -28.43
CA GLU A 447 -5.77 -2.97 -27.08
C GLU A 447 -5.87 -4.34 -26.40
N LYS A 448 -6.29 -5.38 -27.13
CA LYS A 448 -6.34 -6.75 -26.60
C LYS A 448 -4.95 -7.25 -26.23
N ILE A 449 -3.95 -7.11 -27.11
CA ILE A 449 -2.56 -7.49 -26.83
C ILE A 449 -2.04 -6.75 -25.59
N GLU A 450 -2.30 -5.45 -25.48
CA GLU A 450 -1.89 -4.65 -24.32
C GLU A 450 -2.58 -5.12 -23.03
N ARG A 451 -3.88 -5.44 -23.09
CA ARG A 451 -4.64 -6.04 -21.98
C ARG A 451 -4.12 -7.44 -21.60
N ASP A 452 -3.75 -8.26 -22.57
CA ASP A 452 -3.23 -9.61 -22.32
C ASP A 452 -1.83 -9.54 -21.70
N ILE A 453 -0.96 -8.66 -22.21
CA ILE A 453 0.36 -8.38 -21.62
C ILE A 453 0.21 -7.81 -20.20
N SER A 454 -0.73 -6.89 -19.98
CA SER A 454 -0.94 -6.32 -18.64
C SER A 454 -1.46 -7.36 -17.65
N LYS A 455 -2.37 -8.24 -18.08
CA LYS A 455 -2.82 -9.41 -17.29
C LYS A 455 -1.68 -10.35 -16.96
N GLU A 456 -0.88 -10.76 -17.96
CA GLU A 456 0.26 -11.66 -17.73
C GLU A 456 1.29 -11.06 -16.77
N ARG A 457 1.57 -9.76 -16.90
CA ARG A 457 2.43 -9.02 -15.96
C ARG A 457 1.84 -8.96 -14.55
N ALA A 458 0.54 -8.69 -14.42
CA ALA A 458 -0.14 -8.66 -13.13
C ALA A 458 -0.09 -10.03 -12.45
N GLU A 459 -0.34 -11.11 -13.20
CA GLU A 459 -0.22 -12.48 -12.69
C GLU A 459 1.22 -12.83 -12.27
N ALA A 460 2.22 -12.44 -13.06
CA ALA A 460 3.62 -12.66 -12.71
C ALA A 460 4.02 -11.89 -11.43
N ILE A 461 3.59 -10.63 -11.30
CA ILE A 461 3.80 -9.82 -10.09
C ILE A 461 3.10 -10.44 -8.89
N SER A 462 1.87 -10.91 -9.05
CA SER A 462 1.10 -11.56 -7.99
C SER A 462 1.79 -12.84 -7.50
N ARG A 463 2.30 -13.69 -8.41
CA ARG A 463 3.08 -14.89 -8.06
C ARG A 463 4.34 -14.55 -7.27
N GLU A 464 5.12 -13.56 -7.72
CA GLU A 464 6.32 -13.13 -6.99
C GLU A 464 5.98 -12.52 -5.62
N ARG A 465 4.91 -11.72 -5.53
CA ARG A 465 4.43 -11.17 -4.25
C ARG A 465 4.01 -12.27 -3.29
N ALA A 466 3.26 -13.27 -3.76
CA ALA A 466 2.86 -14.41 -2.95
C ALA A 466 4.07 -15.20 -2.43
N ARG A 467 5.11 -15.38 -3.26
CA ARG A 467 6.38 -15.99 -2.84
C ARG A 467 7.05 -15.17 -1.74
N VAL A 468 7.18 -13.85 -1.92
CA VAL A 468 7.79 -12.95 -0.93
C VAL A 468 6.99 -12.90 0.37
N ALA A 469 5.66 -12.84 0.30
CA ALA A 469 4.78 -12.88 1.46
C ALA A 469 4.95 -14.19 2.25
N GLY A 470 5.03 -15.33 1.56
CA GLY A 470 5.31 -16.62 2.21
C GLY A 470 6.70 -16.71 2.85
N GLU A 471 7.72 -16.06 2.27
CA GLU A 471 9.05 -15.95 2.88
C GLU A 471 9.05 -15.07 4.13
N ILE A 472 8.37 -13.93 4.09
CA ILE A 472 8.17 -13.06 5.25
C ILE A 472 7.48 -13.85 6.37
N GLN A 473 6.42 -14.57 6.04
CA GLN A 473 5.66 -15.33 7.02
C GLN A 473 6.52 -16.39 7.72
N ARG A 474 7.31 -17.16 6.96
CA ARG A 474 8.20 -18.16 7.56
C ARG A 474 9.24 -17.56 8.51
N ARG A 475 9.76 -16.37 8.18
CA ARG A 475 10.72 -15.67 9.05
C ARG A 475 10.03 -15.17 10.33
N GLU A 476 8.83 -14.63 10.21
CA GLU A 476 8.04 -14.19 11.36
C GLU A 476 7.67 -15.35 12.29
N ASP A 477 7.24 -16.49 11.73
CA ASP A 477 6.94 -17.70 12.51
C ASP A 477 8.17 -18.19 13.27
N LYS A 478 9.33 -18.23 12.60
CA LYS A 478 10.61 -18.58 13.23
C LYS A 478 10.95 -17.60 14.37
N PHE A 479 10.86 -16.30 14.13
CA PHE A 479 11.16 -15.30 15.14
C PHE A 479 10.18 -15.36 16.32
N SER A 480 8.89 -15.61 16.06
CA SER A 480 7.86 -15.82 17.09
C SER A 480 8.22 -17.02 17.98
N GLN A 481 8.68 -18.13 17.40
CA GLN A 481 9.16 -19.29 18.16
C GLN A 481 10.38 -18.95 19.02
N LEU A 482 11.35 -18.23 18.48
CA LEU A 482 12.53 -17.77 19.24
C LEU A 482 12.13 -16.84 20.39
N SER A 483 11.23 -15.90 20.14
CA SER A 483 10.72 -14.98 21.14
C SER A 483 10.00 -15.72 22.29
N LYS A 484 9.19 -16.74 21.97
CA LYS A 484 8.54 -17.60 22.99
C LYS A 484 9.57 -18.38 23.80
N ARG A 485 10.57 -18.98 23.15
CA ARG A 485 11.66 -19.69 23.82
C ARG A 485 12.45 -18.77 24.74
N TYR A 486 12.77 -17.56 24.28
CA TYR A 486 13.43 -16.53 25.10
C TYR A 486 12.62 -16.21 26.36
N ARG A 487 11.31 -15.94 26.21
CA ARG A 487 10.43 -15.63 27.35
C ARG A 487 10.37 -16.78 28.34
N ALA A 488 10.21 -18.01 27.87
CA ALA A 488 10.20 -19.19 28.74
C ALA A 488 11.50 -19.35 29.55
N LEU A 489 12.65 -19.15 28.93
CA LEU A 489 13.95 -19.20 29.61
C LEU A 489 14.13 -18.06 30.63
N VAL A 490 13.69 -16.85 30.29
CA VAL A 490 13.73 -15.71 31.21
C VAL A 490 12.80 -15.94 32.40
N GLU A 491 11.60 -16.43 32.18
CA GLU A 491 10.62 -16.75 33.24
C GLU A 491 11.13 -17.86 34.16
N GLU A 492 11.67 -18.94 33.59
CA GLU A 492 12.32 -20.00 34.36
C GLU A 492 13.52 -19.44 35.14
N GLY A 493 14.33 -18.61 34.50
CA GLY A 493 15.46 -17.93 35.12
C GLY A 493 15.03 -17.09 36.31
N ILE A 494 13.93 -16.34 36.20
CA ILE A 494 13.37 -15.54 37.30
C ILE A 494 12.88 -16.48 38.42
N ARG A 495 12.15 -17.54 38.08
CA ARG A 495 11.60 -18.48 39.07
C ARG A 495 12.69 -19.19 39.88
N VAL A 496 13.76 -19.63 39.22
CA VAL A 496 14.80 -20.48 39.83
C VAL A 496 16.01 -19.67 40.31
N GLY A 497 16.38 -18.62 39.58
CA GLY A 497 17.65 -17.90 39.74
C GLY A 497 17.83 -17.24 41.10
N TYR A 498 16.78 -16.80 41.77
CA TYR A 498 16.91 -16.21 43.12
C TYR A 498 17.19 -17.23 44.23
N GLN A 499 16.94 -18.51 43.97
CA GLN A 499 17.14 -19.59 44.94
C GLN A 499 18.45 -20.33 44.67
N GLN A 500 18.73 -20.65 43.42
CA GLN A 500 19.88 -21.46 43.03
C GLN A 500 20.48 -21.02 41.69
N PRO A 501 21.77 -21.32 41.42
CA PRO A 501 22.39 -21.12 40.11
C PRO A 501 21.56 -21.73 38.97
N THR A 502 21.38 -20.97 37.89
CA THR A 502 20.67 -21.41 36.68
C THR A 502 21.44 -21.02 35.44
N ARG A 503 21.27 -21.77 34.36
CA ARG A 503 21.77 -21.46 33.02
C ARG A 503 20.72 -20.80 32.11
N SER A 504 19.44 -20.76 32.53
CA SER A 504 18.35 -20.28 31.67
C SER A 504 18.58 -18.84 31.20
N PHE A 505 19.09 -17.94 32.05
CA PHE A 505 19.44 -16.58 31.62
C PHE A 505 20.61 -16.53 30.64
N THR A 506 21.66 -17.34 30.88
CA THR A 506 22.81 -17.38 29.97
C THR A 506 22.45 -17.98 28.62
N GLU A 507 21.56 -18.98 28.57
CA GLU A 507 21.03 -19.54 27.33
C GLU A 507 20.12 -18.53 26.62
N ALA A 508 19.28 -17.80 27.36
CA ALA A 508 18.46 -16.72 26.80
C ALA A 508 19.33 -15.61 26.20
N GLU A 509 20.40 -15.21 26.88
CA GLU A 509 21.33 -14.15 26.45
C GLU A 509 22.21 -14.56 25.27
N ARG A 510 22.86 -15.73 25.36
CA ARG A 510 23.96 -16.11 24.45
C ARG A 510 23.53 -17.00 23.30
N ASP A 511 22.46 -17.76 23.46
CA ASP A 511 22.00 -18.69 22.43
C ASP A 511 20.78 -18.10 21.71
N VAL A 512 19.66 -17.94 22.44
CA VAL A 512 18.39 -17.54 21.82
C VAL A 512 18.43 -16.11 21.31
N SER A 513 18.94 -15.16 22.11
CA SER A 513 19.01 -13.76 21.69
C SER A 513 19.98 -13.54 20.52
N VAL A 514 21.08 -14.31 20.45
CA VAL A 514 22.02 -14.24 19.32
C VAL A 514 21.36 -14.76 18.05
N GLU A 515 20.62 -15.86 18.14
CA GLU A 515 19.84 -16.38 17.01
C GLU A 515 18.78 -15.37 16.54
N MET A 516 18.07 -14.73 17.47
CA MET A 516 17.12 -13.66 17.17
C MET A 516 17.79 -12.50 16.41
N ALA A 517 18.96 -12.06 16.86
CA ALA A 517 19.70 -10.96 16.22
C ALA A 517 20.19 -11.31 14.81
N LEU A 518 20.67 -12.55 14.60
CA LEU A 518 21.08 -13.04 13.29
C LEU A 518 19.91 -13.11 12.30
N ASP A 519 18.74 -13.53 12.77
CA ASP A 519 17.55 -13.66 11.93
C ASP A 519 16.97 -12.29 11.51
N THR A 520 16.97 -11.31 12.42
CA THR A 520 16.40 -9.99 12.14
C THR A 520 17.36 -9.03 11.44
N GLY A 521 18.67 -9.22 11.58
CA GLY A 521 19.69 -8.30 11.10
C GLY A 521 19.74 -6.98 11.88
N GLU A 522 20.47 -5.98 11.35
CA GLU A 522 20.60 -4.67 11.96
C GLU A 522 19.34 -3.80 11.83
N LEU A 523 19.17 -2.83 12.73
CA LEU A 523 18.00 -1.94 12.77
C LEU A 523 17.71 -1.26 11.42
N TYR A 524 18.76 -0.82 10.71
CA TYR A 524 18.66 -0.10 9.44
C TYR A 524 18.79 -0.99 8.20
N ALA A 525 18.93 -2.32 8.38
CA ALA A 525 18.95 -3.23 7.24
C ALA A 525 17.56 -3.25 6.57
N ASN A 526 17.47 -3.02 5.26
CA ASN A 526 16.18 -3.01 4.56
C ASN A 526 15.75 -4.43 4.16
N GLN A 527 15.29 -5.27 5.09
CA GLN A 527 14.70 -6.57 4.71
C GLN A 527 13.60 -7.05 5.66
N GLY A 528 12.45 -7.45 5.08
CA GLY A 528 11.42 -8.44 5.50
C GLY A 528 10.93 -8.50 6.94
N MET A 529 11.82 -8.41 7.92
CA MET A 529 11.51 -8.39 9.34
C MET A 529 11.15 -6.97 9.81
N PRO A 530 10.09 -6.85 10.62
CA PRO A 530 9.61 -5.57 11.10
C PRO A 530 10.52 -4.96 12.17
N VAL A 531 10.41 -3.65 12.35
CA VAL A 531 11.28 -2.88 13.26
C VAL A 531 11.13 -3.35 14.71
N THR A 532 9.92 -3.72 15.14
CA THR A 532 9.64 -4.24 16.48
C THR A 532 10.43 -5.50 16.78
N ALA A 533 10.47 -6.46 15.85
CA ALA A 533 11.26 -7.69 15.97
C ALA A 533 12.75 -7.38 16.15
N ARG A 534 13.30 -6.46 15.34
CA ARG A 534 14.70 -6.03 15.45
C ARG A 534 15.00 -5.34 16.78
N THR A 535 14.09 -4.48 17.24
CA THR A 535 14.25 -3.81 18.54
C THR A 535 14.24 -4.81 19.68
N LEU A 536 13.34 -5.80 19.63
CA LEU A 536 13.28 -6.88 20.61
C LEU A 536 14.58 -7.71 20.58
N ALA A 537 15.03 -8.14 19.40
CA ALA A 537 16.27 -8.91 19.25
C ALA A 537 17.50 -8.18 19.82
N ARG A 538 17.57 -6.86 19.68
CA ARG A 538 18.64 -6.04 20.25
C ARG A 538 18.56 -5.91 21.77
N GLN A 539 17.35 -5.84 22.32
CA GLN A 539 17.12 -5.65 23.76
C GLN A 539 17.18 -6.96 24.56
N ALA A 540 16.75 -8.08 23.96
CA ALA A 540 16.70 -9.39 24.57
C ALA A 540 17.98 -9.83 25.31
N PRO A 541 19.20 -9.73 24.73
CA PRO A 541 20.41 -10.16 25.43
C PRO A 541 20.74 -9.25 26.61
N LEU A 542 20.50 -7.94 26.47
CA LEU A 542 20.76 -6.97 27.54
C LEU A 542 19.88 -7.24 28.76
N VAL A 543 18.58 -7.47 28.53
CA VAL A 543 17.62 -7.74 29.60
C VAL A 543 17.94 -9.06 30.31
N ALA A 544 18.23 -10.13 29.56
CA ALA A 544 18.59 -11.42 30.14
C ALA A 544 19.87 -11.33 30.98
N GLY A 545 20.91 -10.65 30.48
CA GLY A 545 22.15 -10.43 31.22
C GLY A 545 21.95 -9.63 32.51
N ILE A 546 21.15 -8.55 32.47
CA ILE A 546 20.80 -7.76 33.67
C ILE A 546 20.15 -8.64 34.73
N LEU A 547 19.18 -9.48 34.34
CA LEU A 547 18.49 -10.38 35.26
C LEU A 547 19.45 -11.43 35.84
N ASP A 548 20.35 -11.99 35.03
CA ASP A 548 21.37 -12.94 35.50
C ASP A 548 22.25 -12.32 36.59
N TYR A 549 22.82 -11.14 36.33
CA TYR A 549 23.64 -10.44 37.33
C TYR A 549 22.83 -10.06 38.57
N HIS A 550 21.57 -9.66 38.41
CA HIS A 550 20.72 -9.33 39.54
C HIS A 550 20.46 -10.54 40.45
N THR A 551 20.15 -11.71 39.87
CA THR A 551 19.95 -12.93 40.67
C THR A 551 21.24 -13.40 41.34
N LYS A 552 22.38 -13.37 40.64
CA LYS A 552 23.71 -13.65 41.21
C LYS A 552 24.02 -12.77 42.41
N ASN A 553 23.87 -11.45 42.25
CA ASN A 553 24.12 -10.49 43.33
C ASN A 553 23.19 -10.71 44.54
N THR A 554 21.93 -11.06 44.30
CA THR A 554 20.98 -11.35 45.38
C THR A 554 21.39 -12.59 46.18
N ARG A 555 21.80 -13.67 45.49
CA ARG A 555 22.33 -14.87 46.14
C ARG A 555 23.61 -14.58 46.92
N PHE A 556 24.56 -13.85 46.33
CA PHE A 556 25.80 -13.49 47.02
C PHE A 556 25.57 -12.67 48.28
N ARG A 557 24.61 -11.74 48.29
CA ARG A 557 24.25 -11.02 49.52
C ARG A 557 23.74 -11.95 50.61
N ARG A 558 22.91 -12.96 50.27
CA ARG A 558 22.41 -13.95 51.23
C ARG A 558 23.54 -14.79 51.81
N GLU A 559 24.44 -15.28 50.96
CA GLU A 559 25.62 -16.04 51.42
C GLU A 559 26.55 -15.19 52.28
N MET A 560 26.76 -13.91 51.94
CA MET A 560 27.53 -12.98 52.75
C MET A 560 26.90 -12.77 54.14
N GLN A 561 25.59 -12.58 54.22
CA GLN A 561 24.86 -12.45 55.49
C GLN A 561 24.98 -13.72 56.34
N ARG A 562 24.85 -14.90 55.71
CA ARG A 562 25.02 -16.18 56.39
C ARG A 562 26.44 -16.36 56.90
N GLY A 563 27.44 -16.19 56.04
CA GLY A 563 28.85 -16.34 56.41
C GLY A 563 29.29 -15.35 57.50
N PHE A 564 28.71 -14.15 57.53
CA PHE A 564 28.92 -13.20 58.62
C PHE A 564 28.39 -13.74 59.95
N MET A 565 27.15 -14.26 59.99
CA MET A 565 26.58 -14.87 61.21
C MET A 565 27.34 -16.12 61.64
N ASP A 566 27.73 -16.98 60.69
CA ASP A 566 28.53 -18.18 60.95
C ASP A 566 29.90 -17.81 61.57
N SER A 567 30.50 -16.71 61.13
CA SER A 567 31.76 -16.20 61.69
C SER A 567 31.60 -15.69 63.12
N LEU A 568 30.50 -14.99 63.43
CA LEU A 568 30.18 -14.57 64.80
C LEU A 568 29.93 -15.78 65.71
N GLN A 569 29.19 -16.79 65.22
CA GLN A 569 28.98 -18.03 65.94
C GLN A 569 30.31 -18.73 66.25
N LEU A 570 31.25 -18.79 65.30
CA LEU A 570 32.55 -19.38 65.52
C LEU A 570 33.32 -18.64 66.64
N ALA A 571 33.27 -17.31 66.65
CA ALA A 571 33.87 -16.51 67.71
C ALA A 571 33.26 -16.83 69.09
N ASP A 572 31.93 -16.92 69.18
CA ASP A 572 31.24 -17.30 70.42
C ASP A 572 31.63 -18.72 70.89
N ILE A 573 31.73 -19.68 69.97
CA ILE A 573 32.19 -21.04 70.27
C ILE A 573 33.61 -21.02 70.86
N THR A 574 34.53 -20.25 70.27
CA THR A 574 35.91 -20.13 70.81
C THR A 574 35.97 -19.45 72.16
N ALA A 575 34.95 -18.66 72.53
CA ALA A 575 34.84 -18.02 73.84
C ALA A 575 34.23 -18.93 74.91
N ILE A 576 33.72 -20.12 74.56
CA ILE A 576 33.21 -21.08 75.54
C ILE A 576 34.41 -21.55 76.40
N PRO A 577 34.42 -21.29 77.72
CA PRO A 577 35.48 -21.75 78.58
C PRO A 577 35.48 -23.28 78.61
N TYR A 578 36.63 -23.89 78.32
CA TYR A 578 36.82 -25.32 78.52
C TYR A 578 37.21 -25.59 79.99
N PRO A 579 36.86 -26.77 80.55
CA PRO A 579 37.33 -27.16 81.86
C PRO A 579 38.86 -27.19 81.87
N ASP A 580 39.49 -26.66 82.92
CA ASP A 580 40.94 -26.69 83.14
C ASP A 580 41.45 -28.10 83.50
N GLU A 581 40.73 -29.15 83.09
CA GLU A 581 41.03 -30.56 83.28
C GLU A 581 40.97 -31.31 81.94
N PRO A 582 42.13 -31.77 81.41
CA PRO A 582 43.47 -31.62 81.97
C PRO A 582 43.93 -30.14 81.93
N PRO A 583 44.73 -29.70 82.90
CA PRO A 583 45.26 -28.34 82.92
C PRO A 583 46.04 -28.07 81.64
N ILE A 584 46.23 -26.80 81.31
CA ILE A 584 47.14 -26.41 80.23
C ILE A 584 48.55 -26.91 80.59
N ILE A 585 48.90 -28.11 80.09
CA ILE A 585 50.24 -28.68 80.27
C ILE A 585 51.15 -27.97 79.29
N TYR A 586 51.86 -26.96 79.80
CA TYR A 586 52.97 -26.38 79.06
C TYR A 586 54.00 -27.47 78.74
N PRO A 587 54.60 -27.43 77.54
CA PRO A 587 55.77 -28.24 77.21
C PRO A 587 56.81 -28.24 78.35
N ALA A 588 57.47 -29.36 78.59
CA ALA A 588 58.61 -29.42 79.51
C ALA A 588 59.67 -28.36 79.14
N PRO A 589 60.44 -27.82 80.11
CA PRO A 589 61.45 -26.78 79.88
C PRO A 589 62.39 -27.08 78.70
N ASP A 590 62.86 -28.32 78.58
CA ASP A 590 63.74 -28.77 77.49
C ASP A 590 63.10 -28.57 76.10
N ARG A 591 61.77 -28.73 76.01
CA ARG A 591 61.03 -28.51 74.76
C ARG A 591 60.87 -27.02 74.48
N TRP A 592 60.72 -26.18 75.50
CA TRP A 592 60.73 -24.72 75.36
C TRP A 592 62.10 -24.19 74.94
N GLU A 593 63.17 -24.75 75.48
CA GLU A 593 64.55 -24.42 75.10
C GLU A 593 64.79 -24.78 73.64
N LYS A 594 64.39 -26.00 73.22
CA LYS A 594 64.47 -26.45 71.83
C LYS A 594 63.62 -25.61 70.87
N ILE A 595 62.43 -25.17 71.30
CA ILE A 595 61.59 -24.24 70.51
C ILE A 595 62.25 -22.86 70.42
N SER A 596 62.92 -22.41 71.49
CA SER A 596 63.63 -21.13 71.52
C SER A 596 64.86 -21.14 70.62
N GLU A 597 65.65 -22.22 70.64
CA GLU A 597 66.75 -22.48 69.71
C GLU A 597 66.26 -22.52 68.26
N LEU A 598 65.17 -23.26 67.98
CA LEU A 598 64.56 -23.30 66.64
C LEU A 598 64.04 -21.93 66.17
N ARG A 599 63.76 -21.02 67.09
CA ARG A 599 63.34 -19.64 66.82
C ARG A 599 64.49 -18.65 66.74
N GLU A 600 65.72 -19.01 67.10
CA GLU A 600 66.88 -18.12 66.93
C GLU A 600 67.08 -17.68 65.48
N LYS A 601 66.76 -18.56 64.52
CA LYS A 601 66.79 -18.23 63.08
C LYS A 601 65.82 -17.11 62.68
N TYR A 602 64.83 -16.79 63.52
CA TYR A 602 63.89 -15.68 63.34
C TYR A 602 64.19 -14.48 64.26
N LYS A 603 65.28 -14.53 65.05
CA LYS A 603 65.68 -13.50 66.01
C LYS A 603 66.34 -12.29 65.33
N SER A 604 67.00 -12.50 64.18
CA SER A 604 67.47 -11.40 63.33
C SER A 604 66.31 -10.91 62.47
N VAL A 605 65.67 -9.81 62.88
CA VAL A 605 64.74 -9.06 62.05
C VAL A 605 65.56 -8.06 61.23
N ASP A 606 66.30 -8.56 60.24
CA ASP A 606 66.79 -7.72 59.15
C ASP A 606 66.16 -8.21 57.85
N LEU A 607 65.42 -7.34 57.18
CA LEU A 607 64.61 -7.67 56.00
C LEU A 607 65.45 -7.72 54.71
N GLY A 608 66.74 -7.34 54.78
CA GLY A 608 67.74 -7.63 53.77
C GLY A 608 68.56 -8.84 54.23
N GLY A 609 68.48 -9.96 53.50
CA GLY A 609 69.18 -11.18 53.88
C GLY A 609 70.68 -10.96 54.11
N THR A 610 71.20 -11.49 55.22
CA THR A 610 72.61 -11.40 55.59
C THR A 610 73.48 -12.12 54.56
N SER A 611 74.43 -11.39 53.97
CA SER A 611 75.45 -11.97 53.10
C SER A 611 76.40 -12.87 53.90
N GLU A 612 76.97 -13.93 53.31
CA GLU A 612 77.98 -14.79 53.96
C GLU A 612 79.18 -13.99 54.52
N THR A 613 79.46 -12.82 53.94
CA THR A 613 80.48 -11.89 54.44
C THR A 613 80.08 -11.18 55.73
N GLU A 614 78.83 -10.76 55.89
CA GLU A 614 78.34 -10.12 57.13
C GLU A 614 78.24 -11.13 58.28
N ALA A 615 77.83 -12.37 57.98
CA ALA A 615 77.78 -13.46 58.94
C ALA A 615 79.17 -13.79 59.53
N LYS A 616 80.26 -13.60 58.76
CA LYS A 616 81.64 -13.77 59.25
C LYS A 616 82.10 -12.61 60.13
N ILE A 617 81.63 -11.39 59.90
CA ILE A 617 81.99 -10.19 60.69
C ILE A 617 81.34 -10.25 62.07
N TYR A 618 80.06 -10.62 62.16
CA TYR A 618 79.36 -10.77 63.44
C TYR A 618 79.89 -11.92 64.31
N LYS A 619 80.57 -12.90 63.72
CA LYS A 619 81.21 -14.02 64.45
C LYS A 619 82.58 -13.66 65.04
N ALA A 620 83.16 -12.53 64.62
CA ALA A 620 84.50 -12.08 65.05
C ALA A 620 84.45 -10.88 66.03
N LEU A 621 83.27 -10.27 66.20
CA LEU A 621 82.92 -9.37 67.30
C LEU A 621 82.40 -10.19 68.48
#